data_AF-A0A6L7KPR7-F1
#
_entry.id   AF-A0A6L7KPR7-F1
#
_cell.length_a   1.000
_cell.length_b   1.000
_cell.length_c   1.000
_cell.angle_alpha   90.00
_cell.angle_beta   90.00
_cell.angle_gamma   90.00
#
_symmetry.space_group_name_H-M   'P 1'
#
loop_
_entity.id
_entity.type
_entity.pdbx_description
1 polymer ?
#
loop_
_entity_poly.entity_id
_entity_poly.type
_entity_poly.pdbx_seq_one_letter_code
_entity_poly.pdbx_strand_id
1 'polypeptide(L)'
;MIDYGKFRSSLKRLGEQHDNHLTLDAEVPELIREGVSESVIQRFETCYDCLWKVLKRHLMEELGIAESPNSPKPIFRLANENGLLPSPVEQWLRYADARTSTSHDYDGEKAKACLRLVPEFIDDAIQLYRMMSGEAWC
;
A
#
# COMPACT_ATOMS: atom_id res chain seq x y z
N MET A 1 -19.64 10.92 3.16
CA MET A 1 -19.49 9.54 2.65
C MET A 1 -18.15 9.48 1.96
N ILE A 2 -17.23 8.69 2.50
CA ILE A 2 -15.87 8.58 2.01
C ILE A 2 -15.89 7.82 0.68
N ASP A 3 -15.25 8.38 -0.35
CA ASP A 3 -15.05 7.69 -1.63
C ASP A 3 -13.81 6.78 -1.55
N TYR A 4 -14.05 5.47 -1.48
CA TYR A 4 -13.02 4.43 -1.50
C TYR A 4 -12.61 4.00 -2.91
N GLY A 5 -13.29 4.48 -3.96
CA GLY A 5 -13.11 4.02 -5.34
C GLY A 5 -11.71 4.26 -5.88
N LYS A 6 -11.08 5.38 -5.50
CA LYS A 6 -9.67 5.66 -5.87
C LYS A 6 -8.69 4.69 -5.23
N PHE A 7 -8.89 4.36 -3.96
CA PHE A 7 -8.05 3.40 -3.25
C PHE A 7 -8.23 1.99 -3.82
N ARG A 8 -9.47 1.56 -4.06
CA ARG A 8 -9.73 0.28 -4.73
C ARG A 8 -9.04 0.18 -6.10
N SER A 9 -9.16 1.23 -6.90
CA SER A 9 -8.60 1.26 -8.26
C SER A 9 -7.07 1.22 -8.25
N SER A 10 -6.42 1.93 -7.32
CA SER A 10 -4.95 1.90 -7.21
C SER A 10 -4.45 0.54 -6.70
N LEU A 11 -5.16 -0.06 -5.73
CA LEU A 11 -4.82 -1.37 -5.18
C LEU A 11 -5.00 -2.50 -6.21
N LYS A 12 -6.09 -2.48 -6.99
CA LYS A 12 -6.29 -3.43 -8.10
C LYS A 12 -5.16 -3.35 -9.13
N ARG A 13 -4.80 -2.13 -9.53
CA ARG A 13 -3.70 -1.86 -10.46
C ARG A 13 -2.34 -2.29 -9.94
N LEU A 14 -2.12 -2.26 -8.63
CA LEU A 14 -0.91 -2.79 -8.00
C LEU A 14 -0.90 -4.32 -8.08
N GLY A 15 -1.99 -4.97 -7.72
CA GLY A 15 -2.13 -6.43 -7.82
C GLY A 15 -1.88 -6.94 -9.24
N GLU A 16 -2.54 -6.36 -10.24
CA GLU A 16 -2.36 -6.73 -11.65
C GLU A 16 -0.89 -6.61 -12.10
N GLN A 17 -0.19 -5.55 -11.69
CA GLN A 17 1.21 -5.37 -12.06
C GLN A 17 2.15 -6.31 -11.28
N HIS A 18 1.82 -6.61 -10.03
CA HIS A 18 2.54 -7.58 -9.23
C HIS A 18 2.42 -8.99 -9.84
N ASP A 19 1.22 -9.39 -10.26
CA ASP A 19 1.00 -10.66 -10.97
C ASP A 19 1.83 -10.72 -12.26
N ASN A 20 1.80 -9.65 -13.07
CA ASN A 20 2.65 -9.54 -14.26
C ASN A 20 4.14 -9.73 -13.92
N HIS A 21 4.63 -9.11 -12.84
CA HIS A 21 6.02 -9.26 -12.40
C HIS A 21 6.37 -10.73 -12.08
N LEU A 22 5.44 -11.49 -11.51
CA LEU A 22 5.63 -12.90 -11.15
C LEU A 22 5.51 -13.86 -12.33
N THR A 23 4.69 -13.52 -13.34
CA THR A 23 4.38 -14.41 -14.47
C THR A 23 5.11 -14.05 -15.76
N LEU A 24 6.01 -13.06 -15.72
CA LEU A 24 6.82 -12.67 -16.87
C LEU A 24 7.67 -13.85 -17.37
N ASP A 25 7.64 -14.08 -18.68
CA ASP A 25 8.45 -15.11 -19.31
C ASP A 25 9.95 -14.79 -19.16
N ALA A 26 10.76 -15.82 -18.93
CA ALA A 26 12.21 -15.71 -18.87
C ALA A 26 12.83 -15.22 -20.20
N GLU A 27 12.13 -15.44 -21.32
CA GLU A 27 12.53 -14.95 -22.65
C GLU A 27 12.37 -13.43 -22.82
N VAL A 28 11.60 -12.76 -21.95
CA VAL A 28 11.43 -11.31 -21.99
C VAL A 28 12.78 -10.63 -21.70
N PRO A 29 13.20 -9.61 -22.49
CA PRO A 29 14.45 -8.90 -22.26
C PRO A 29 14.57 -8.35 -20.83
N GLU A 30 15.78 -8.40 -20.27
CA GLU A 30 16.05 -7.98 -18.88
C GLU A 30 15.55 -6.57 -18.57
N LEU A 31 15.83 -5.60 -19.44
CA LEU A 31 15.38 -4.22 -19.30
C LEU A 31 13.85 -4.09 -19.20
N ILE A 32 13.09 -4.97 -19.86
CA ILE A 32 11.63 -4.98 -19.78
C ILE A 32 11.17 -5.55 -18.43
N ARG A 33 11.83 -6.61 -17.93
CA ARG A 33 11.55 -7.17 -16.60
C ARG A 33 11.88 -6.17 -15.49
N GLU A 34 12.97 -5.42 -15.63
CA GLU A 34 13.32 -4.30 -14.76
C GLU A 34 12.25 -3.22 -14.78
N GLY A 35 11.83 -2.74 -15.96
CA GLY A 35 10.77 -1.74 -16.07
C GLY A 35 9.43 -2.18 -15.48
N VAL A 36 9.09 -3.49 -15.56
CA VAL A 36 7.91 -4.04 -14.88
C VAL A 36 8.09 -3.98 -13.35
N SER A 37 9.28 -4.31 -12.84
CA SER A 37 9.60 -4.25 -11.41
C SER A 37 9.53 -2.82 -10.87
N GLU A 38 10.09 -1.84 -11.59
CA GLU A 38 9.98 -0.41 -11.26
C GLU A 38 8.50 0.04 -11.28
N SER A 39 7.71 -0.45 -12.23
CA SER A 39 6.28 -0.15 -12.29
C SER A 39 5.52 -0.69 -11.07
N VAL A 40 5.87 -1.87 -10.55
CA VAL A 40 5.28 -2.40 -9.30
C VAL A 40 5.57 -1.45 -8.15
N ILE A 41 6.82 -1.01 -7.99
CA ILE A 41 7.22 -0.09 -6.92
C ILE A 41 6.44 1.23 -7.03
N GLN A 42 6.39 1.84 -8.21
CA GLN A 42 5.64 3.09 -8.41
C GLN A 42 4.14 2.96 -8.08
N ARG A 43 3.55 1.80 -8.41
CA ARG A 43 2.15 1.51 -8.09
C ARG A 43 1.95 1.27 -6.59
N PHE A 44 2.91 0.62 -5.92
CA PHE A 44 2.93 0.49 -4.47
C PHE A 44 2.96 1.87 -3.82
N GLU A 45 3.85 2.76 -4.26
CA GLU A 45 3.94 4.11 -3.73
C GLU A 45 2.63 4.89 -3.85
N THR A 46 2.03 4.84 -5.04
CA THR A 46 0.75 5.51 -5.33
C THR A 46 -0.40 4.92 -4.50
N CYS A 47 -0.44 3.59 -4.39
CA CYS A 47 -1.46 2.88 -3.63
C CYS A 47 -1.34 3.19 -2.13
N TYR A 48 -0.13 3.11 -1.57
CA TYR A 48 0.17 3.46 -0.19
C TYR A 48 -0.23 4.90 0.12
N ASP A 49 0.13 5.86 -0.76
CA ASP A 49 -0.21 7.27 -0.58
C ASP A 49 -1.71 7.54 -0.62
N CYS A 50 -2.46 6.75 -1.38
CA CYS A 50 -3.91 6.79 -1.38
C CYS A 50 -4.48 6.18 -0.09
N LEU A 51 -3.98 5.01 0.31
CA LEU A 51 -4.44 4.24 1.46
C LEU A 51 -4.36 5.07 2.74
N TRP A 52 -3.19 5.63 3.10
CA TRP A 52 -3.05 6.33 4.38
C TRP A 52 -3.92 7.60 4.45
N LYS A 53 -4.18 8.26 3.31
CA LYS A 53 -5.07 9.42 3.22
C LYS A 53 -6.53 9.03 3.39
N VAL A 54 -6.95 7.91 2.82
CA VAL A 54 -8.31 7.36 2.98
C VAL A 54 -8.50 6.87 4.42
N LEU A 55 -7.53 6.16 4.98
CA LEU A 55 -7.51 5.75 6.38
C LEU A 55 -7.63 6.94 7.32
N LYS A 56 -6.85 8.01 7.10
CA LYS A 56 -6.95 9.26 7.86
C LYS A 56 -8.37 9.84 7.81
N ARG A 57 -9.00 9.89 6.63
CA ARG A 57 -10.38 10.40 6.50
C ARG A 57 -11.38 9.53 7.24
N HIS A 58 -11.24 8.20 7.16
CA HIS A 58 -12.09 7.27 7.90
C HIS A 58 -11.99 7.45 9.41
N LEU A 59 -10.78 7.59 9.94
CA LEU A 59 -10.55 7.90 11.36
C LEU A 59 -11.20 9.23 11.80
N MET A 60 -11.23 10.24 10.91
CA MET A 60 -11.82 11.54 11.24
C MET A 60 -13.35 11.56 11.13
N GLU A 61 -13.89 11.02 10.03
CA GLU A 61 -15.33 11.14 9.73
C GLU A 61 -16.16 10.08 10.45
N GLU A 62 -15.68 8.83 10.56
CA GLU A 62 -16.46 7.72 11.13
C GLU A 62 -16.17 7.51 12.62
N LEU A 63 -14.92 7.71 13.06
CA LEU A 63 -14.51 7.56 14.47
C LEU A 63 -14.46 8.90 15.22
N GLY A 64 -14.73 10.02 14.55
CA GLY A 64 -14.85 11.34 15.19
C GLY A 64 -13.55 11.92 15.75
N ILE A 65 -12.39 11.49 15.24
CA ILE A 65 -11.09 11.93 15.77
C ILE A 65 -10.79 13.36 15.28
N ALA A 66 -10.88 14.32 16.21
CA ALA A 66 -10.79 15.76 15.93
C ALA A 66 -9.41 16.23 15.45
N GLU A 67 -8.33 15.59 15.91
CA GLU A 67 -6.96 15.89 15.49
C GLU A 67 -6.30 14.64 14.93
N SER A 68 -5.91 14.68 13.66
CA SER A 68 -5.15 13.60 13.04
C SER A 68 -3.81 14.11 12.52
N PRO A 69 -2.69 13.45 12.85
CA PRO A 69 -1.38 13.81 12.35
C PRO A 69 -1.32 13.88 10.81
N ASN A 70 -0.39 14.67 10.27
CA ASN A 70 -0.14 14.80 8.84
C ASN A 70 1.03 13.93 8.38
N SER A 71 1.09 12.70 8.88
CA SER A 71 2.08 11.71 8.41
C SER A 71 1.54 10.29 8.54
N PRO A 72 2.03 9.33 7.72
CA PRO A 72 1.47 7.97 7.72
C PRO A 72 1.69 7.20 9.02
N LYS A 73 2.89 7.22 9.60
CA LYS A 73 3.22 6.40 10.78
C LYS A 73 2.29 6.67 11.97
N PRO A 74 2.02 7.92 12.36
CA PRO A 74 1.05 8.20 13.42
C PRO A 74 -0.39 7.82 13.06
N ILE A 75 -0.78 7.95 11.78
CA ILE A 75 -2.11 7.50 11.32
C ILE A 75 -2.28 5.98 11.50
N PHE A 76 -1.26 5.18 11.18
CA PHE A 76 -1.30 3.75 11.43
C PHE A 76 -1.33 3.42 12.93
N ARG A 77 -0.57 4.13 13.77
CA ARG A 77 -0.66 3.93 15.23
C ARG A 77 -2.06 4.21 15.76
N LEU A 78 -2.67 5.31 15.31
CA LEU A 78 -4.03 5.68 15.68
C LEU A 78 -5.06 4.63 15.20
N ALA A 79 -4.91 4.12 13.98
CA ALA A 79 -5.75 3.04 13.47
C ALA A 79 -5.62 1.75 14.30
N ASN A 80 -4.41 1.43 14.77
CA ASN A 80 -4.17 0.30 15.64
C ASN A 80 -4.85 0.45 17.00
N GLU A 81 -4.74 1.64 17.62
CA GLU A 81 -5.40 1.97 18.89
C GLU A 81 -6.93 1.84 18.81
N ASN A 82 -7.49 2.06 17.63
CA ASN A 82 -8.93 1.93 17.36
C ASN A 82 -9.33 0.54 16.83
N GLY A 83 -8.41 -0.44 16.83
CA GLY A 83 -8.70 -1.82 16.41
C GLY A 83 -9.06 -1.97 14.93
N LEU A 84 -8.65 -1.02 14.09
CA LEU A 84 -9.01 -0.98 12.67
C LEU A 84 -8.03 -1.75 11.76
N LEU A 85 -6.79 -1.96 12.22
CA LEU A 85 -5.78 -2.62 11.39
C LEU A 85 -5.96 -4.15 11.40
N PRO A 86 -5.96 -4.80 10.21
CA PRO A 86 -6.07 -6.26 10.10
C PRO A 86 -4.79 -7.00 10.50
N SER A 87 -3.65 -6.30 10.49
CA SER A 87 -2.31 -6.83 10.78
C SER A 87 -1.60 -5.94 11.79
N PRO A 88 -0.60 -6.46 12.54
CA PRO A 88 0.12 -5.70 13.57
C PRO A 88 0.67 -4.37 13.04
N VAL A 89 0.62 -3.31 13.85
CA VAL A 89 1.07 -1.96 13.43
C VAL A 89 2.51 -1.95 12.93
N GLU A 90 3.37 -2.80 13.46
CA GLU A 90 4.77 -2.97 13.05
C GLU A 90 4.88 -3.30 11.55
N GLN A 91 3.95 -4.09 11.01
CA GLN A 91 3.88 -4.43 9.59
C GLN A 91 3.58 -3.20 8.74
N TRP A 92 2.63 -2.37 9.16
CA TRP A 92 2.31 -1.11 8.51
C TRP A 92 3.44 -0.08 8.58
N LEU A 93 4.18 -0.07 9.70
CA LEU A 93 5.37 0.77 9.84
C LEU A 93 6.49 0.31 8.90
N ARG A 94 6.66 -0.99 8.66
CA ARG A 94 7.58 -1.51 7.64
C ARG A 94 7.22 -1.00 6.24
N TYR A 95 5.93 -0.96 5.88
CA TYR A 95 5.49 -0.39 4.59
C TYR A 95 5.78 1.12 4.50
N ALA A 96 5.62 1.86 5.59
CA ALA A 96 5.97 3.27 5.65
C ALA A 96 7.47 3.52 5.43
N ASP A 97 8.32 2.67 6.00
CA ASP A 97 9.76 2.72 5.81
C ASP A 97 10.16 2.35 4.38
N ALA A 98 9.57 1.28 3.83
CA ALA A 98 9.76 0.89 2.43
C ALA A 98 9.43 2.06 1.49
N ARG A 99 8.26 2.68 1.66
CA ARG A 99 7.81 3.84 0.86
C ARG A 99 8.78 5.02 0.89
N THR A 100 9.42 5.27 2.03
CA THR A 100 10.36 6.40 2.18
C THR A 100 11.74 6.06 1.60
N SER A 101 12.10 4.79 1.67
CA SER A 101 13.41 4.28 1.26
C SER A 101 13.56 4.15 -0.26
N THR A 102 12.48 3.82 -0.99
CA THR A 102 12.47 3.61 -2.45
C THR A 102 12.84 4.86 -3.24
N SER A 103 12.52 6.05 -2.73
CA SER A 103 12.87 7.32 -3.38
C SER A 103 14.36 7.68 -3.34
N HIS A 104 15.18 6.92 -2.60
CA HIS A 104 16.62 7.16 -2.42
C HIS A 104 17.46 5.93 -2.80
N ASP A 105 16.96 5.09 -3.70
CA ASP A 105 17.56 3.81 -4.05
C ASP A 105 18.46 3.90 -5.29
N TYR A 106 19.72 4.27 -5.10
CA TYR A 106 20.70 4.39 -6.19
C TYR A 106 21.35 3.04 -6.55
N ASP A 107 21.27 2.03 -5.68
CA ASP A 107 21.91 0.71 -5.81
C ASP A 107 20.93 -0.46 -6.02
N GLY A 108 19.62 -0.20 -6.02
CA GLY A 108 18.57 -1.19 -6.35
C GLY A 108 18.21 -2.15 -5.22
N GLU A 109 18.91 -2.10 -4.07
CA GLU A 109 18.66 -3.03 -2.96
C GLU A 109 17.38 -2.69 -2.20
N LYS A 110 17.02 -1.40 -2.10
CA LYS A 110 15.77 -0.99 -1.45
C LYS A 110 14.57 -1.30 -2.35
N ALA A 111 14.72 -1.23 -3.67
CA ALA A 111 13.73 -1.65 -4.64
C ALA A 111 13.41 -3.13 -4.49
N LYS A 112 14.43 -4.00 -4.42
CA LYS A 112 14.26 -5.44 -4.15
C LYS A 112 13.58 -5.68 -2.80
N ALA A 113 13.97 -4.94 -1.76
CA ALA A 113 13.32 -5.05 -0.45
C ALA A 113 11.85 -4.63 -0.48
N CYS A 114 11.52 -3.56 -1.20
CA CYS A 114 10.15 -3.11 -1.40
C CYS A 114 9.33 -4.17 -2.14
N LEU A 115 9.84 -4.71 -3.25
CA LEU A 115 9.15 -5.75 -4.03
C LEU A 115 8.78 -6.98 -3.20
N ARG A 116 9.65 -7.39 -2.26
CA ARG A 116 9.35 -8.50 -1.34
C ARG A 116 8.21 -8.22 -0.36
N LEU A 117 7.91 -6.96 -0.08
CA LEU A 117 6.83 -6.55 0.84
C LEU A 117 5.48 -6.34 0.13
N VAL A 118 5.50 -6.15 -1.19
CA VAL A 118 4.28 -5.91 -2.00
C VAL A 118 3.19 -6.95 -1.81
N PRO A 119 3.44 -8.29 -1.81
CA PRO A 119 2.36 -9.26 -1.63
C PRO A 119 1.68 -9.13 -0.26
N GLU A 120 2.47 -9.02 0.82
CA GLU A 120 1.93 -8.80 2.18
C GLU A 120 1.12 -7.49 2.25
N PHE A 121 1.61 -6.43 1.63
CA PHE A 121 0.90 -5.15 1.57
C PHE A 121 -0.43 -5.24 0.82
N ILE A 122 -0.47 -5.97 -0.31
CA ILE A 122 -1.70 -6.15 -1.09
C ILE A 122 -2.76 -6.81 -0.22
N ASP A 123 -2.42 -7.91 0.47
CA ASP A 123 -3.35 -8.64 1.32
C ASP A 123 -3.87 -7.79 2.48
N ASP A 124 -2.97 -7.09 3.18
CA ASP A 124 -3.31 -6.17 4.27
C ASP A 124 -4.20 -5.02 3.80
N ALA A 125 -3.88 -4.44 2.63
CA ALA A 125 -4.64 -3.34 2.05
C ALA A 125 -6.04 -3.78 1.60
N ILE A 126 -6.19 -5.00 1.07
CA ILE A 126 -7.49 -5.57 0.72
C ILE A 126 -8.35 -5.76 1.97
N GLN A 127 -7.77 -6.30 3.05
CA GLN A 127 -8.48 -6.49 4.31
C GLN A 127 -8.91 -5.15 4.92
N LEU A 128 -8.00 -4.16 4.95
CA LEU A 128 -8.32 -2.82 5.45
C LEU A 128 -9.40 -2.15 4.59
N TYR A 129 -9.36 -2.30 3.27
CA TYR A 129 -10.43 -1.82 2.37
C TYR A 129 -11.79 -2.39 2.77
N ARG A 130 -11.88 -3.71 2.96
CA ARG A 130 -13.12 -4.38 3.34
C ARG A 130 -13.63 -3.88 4.69
N MET A 131 -12.73 -3.71 5.67
CA MET A 131 -13.09 -3.18 7.00
C MET A 131 -13.62 -1.74 6.94
N MET A 132 -12.99 -0.86 6.17
CA MET A 132 -13.39 0.56 6.10
C MET A 132 -14.63 0.80 5.23
N SER A 133 -14.77 0.07 4.11
CA SER A 133 -15.85 0.29 3.15
C SER A 133 -17.10 -0.55 3.43
N GLY A 134 -16.95 -1.69 4.13
CA GLY A 134 -17.99 -2.71 4.24
C GLY A 134 -18.26 -3.47 2.92
N GLU A 135 -17.50 -3.21 1.87
CA GLU A 135 -17.67 -3.86 0.57
C GLU A 135 -16.79 -5.11 0.42
N ALA A 136 -17.29 -6.10 -0.34
CA ALA A 136 -16.48 -7.24 -0.76
C ALA A 136 -15.41 -6.79 -1.77
N TRP A 137 -14.24 -7.43 -1.72
CA TRP A 137 -13.19 -7.22 -2.72
C TRP A 137 -13.51 -8.05 -3.97
N CYS A 138 -13.71 -7.38 -5.11
CA CYS A 138 -13.90 -7.97 -6.44
C CYS A 138 -13.16 -7.22 -7.54
#